data_AF-A0A2V9WGW5-F1
#
_entry.id   AF-A0A2V9WGW5-F1
#
_cell.length_a   1.000
_cell.length_b   1.000
_cell.length_c   1.000
_cell.angle_alpha   90.00
_cell.angle_beta   90.00
_cell.angle_gamma   90.00
#
_symmetry.space_group_name_H-M   'P 1'
#
loop_
_entity.id
_entity.type
_entity.pdbx_description
1 polymer ?
#
loop_
_entity_poly.entity_id
_entity_poly.type
_entity_poly.pdbx_seq_one_letter_code
_entity_poly.pdbx_strand_id
1 'polypeptide(L)' 'MVNSEPPATNGRSRDKMVRCPYCVESGEFKVMTDAEGIEGRICGRCGHLAMPSNPLFECRCAKCAGLKVF' A
#
# COMPACT_ATOMS: atom_id res chain seq x y z
N MET A 1 -46.70 5.68 -7.94
CA MET A 1 -45.48 6.50 -8.05
C MET A 1 -44.56 6.02 -6.94
N VAL A 2 -43.81 4.93 -7.16
CA VAL A 2 -42.89 4.42 -6.13
C VAL A 2 -41.62 5.25 -6.21
N ASN A 3 -41.30 5.98 -5.14
CA ASN A 3 -40.15 6.88 -5.09
C ASN A 3 -38.85 6.07 -5.15
N SER A 4 -37.97 6.50 -6.05
CA SER A 4 -36.60 6.02 -6.23
C SER A 4 -35.72 6.57 -5.11
N GLU A 5 -35.24 5.71 -4.21
CA GLU A 5 -34.13 6.05 -3.30
C GLU A 5 -33.02 4.99 -3.46
N PRO A 6 -31.88 5.32 -4.10
CA PRO A 6 -30.72 4.44 -4.04
C PRO A 6 -30.08 4.55 -2.64
N PRO A 7 -29.86 3.44 -1.91
CA PRO A 7 -29.09 3.51 -0.67
C PRO A 7 -27.64 3.88 -0.99
N ALA A 8 -27.19 4.96 -0.36
CA ALA A 8 -25.84 5.51 -0.46
C ALA A 8 -24.77 4.43 -0.28
N THR A 9 -23.89 4.30 -1.26
CA THR A 9 -22.67 3.48 -1.22
C THR A 9 -21.62 4.12 -0.31
N ASN A 10 -21.92 4.25 0.98
CA ASN A 10 -20.95 4.71 1.98
C ASN A 10 -20.32 3.52 2.73
N GLY A 11 -19.68 2.64 1.96
CA GLY A 11 -18.76 1.64 2.46
C GLY A 11 -17.37 1.93 1.91
N ARG A 12 -16.81 3.12 2.18
CA ARG A 12 -15.39 3.34 1.92
C ARG A 12 -14.63 2.43 2.88
N SER A 13 -14.30 1.23 2.38
CA SER A 13 -13.25 0.39 2.91
C SER A 13 -12.14 1.32 3.36
N ARG A 14 -11.87 1.32 4.66
CA ARG A 14 -10.80 2.09 5.28
C ARG A 14 -9.50 1.41 4.86
N ASP A 15 -9.24 1.48 3.55
CA ASP A 15 -8.06 1.02 2.87
C ASP A 15 -6.95 1.85 3.48
N LYS A 16 -6.30 1.26 4.48
CA LYS A 16 -5.27 1.92 5.26
C LYS A 16 -4.16 2.19 4.26
N MET A 17 -4.16 3.39 3.68
CA MET A 17 -3.18 3.80 2.68
C MET A 17 -1.79 3.53 3.23
N VAL A 18 -1.18 2.45 2.74
CA VAL A 18 0.16 2.07 3.14
C VAL A 18 1.10 3.02 2.42
N ARG A 19 1.97 3.68 3.20
CA ARG A 19 2.96 4.61 2.67
C ARG A 19 4.34 3.99 2.75
N CYS A 20 5.17 4.26 1.74
CA CYS A 20 6.53 3.79 1.72
C CYS A 20 7.37 4.52 2.78
N PRO A 21 8.07 3.81 3.69
CA PRO A 21 8.86 4.45 4.74
C PRO A 21 10.12 5.16 4.22
N TYR A 22 10.49 4.93 2.96
CA TYR A 22 11.74 5.39 2.38
C TYR A 22 11.62 6.46 1.30
N CYS A 23 10.43 6.63 0.73
CA CYS A 23 10.18 7.52 -0.40
C CYS A 23 9.24 8.62 0.05
N VAL A 24 9.61 9.87 -0.21
CA VAL A 24 8.76 11.05 -0.01
C VAL A 24 8.40 11.63 -1.38
N GLU A 25 7.15 12.05 -1.52
CA GLU A 25 6.58 12.73 -2.69
C GLU A 25 5.82 13.96 -2.19
N SER A 26 6.17 15.14 -2.72
CA SER A 26 5.54 16.42 -2.35
C SER A 26 5.50 16.73 -0.84
N GLY A 27 6.50 16.26 -0.08
CA GLY A 27 6.60 16.48 1.37
C GLY A 27 5.91 15.43 2.24
N GLU A 28 5.23 14.45 1.65
CA GLU A 28 4.62 13.32 2.38
C GLU A 28 5.22 11.97 1.96
N PHE A 29 5.14 10.96 2.83
CA PHE A 29 5.56 9.62 2.46
C PHE A 29 4.73 9.10 1.28
N LYS A 30 5.41 8.61 0.24
CA LYS A 30 4.79 8.20 -1.02
C LYS A 30 3.83 7.04 -0.78
N VAL A 31 2.58 7.22 -1.22
CA VAL A 31 1.55 6.19 -1.15
C VAL A 31 1.93 5.00 -2.04
N MET A 32 1.77 3.80 -1.49
CA MET A 32 2.02 2.55 -2.20
C MET A 32 0.75 2.13 -2.94
N THR A 33 0.93 1.51 -4.10
CA THR A 33 -0.17 0.97 -4.90
C THR A 33 -0.33 -0.51 -4.62
N ASP A 34 -1.50 -1.09 -4.88
CA ASP A 34 -1.65 -2.54 -4.89
C ASP A 34 -0.64 -3.17 -5.86
N ALA A 35 0.02 -4.23 -5.40
CA ALA A 35 0.90 -5.03 -6.23
C ALA A 35 0.04 -5.99 -7.04
N GLU A 36 0.25 -6.04 -8.35
CA GLU A 36 -0.53 -6.88 -9.23
C GLU A 36 -0.33 -8.37 -8.89
N GLY A 37 -1.44 -9.09 -8.69
CA GLY A 37 -1.42 -10.54 -8.44
C GLY A 37 -1.08 -10.99 -7.02
N ILE A 38 -0.85 -10.08 -6.06
CA ILE A 38 -0.61 -10.42 -4.66
C ILE A 38 -1.32 -9.44 -3.71
N GLU A 39 -1.66 -9.88 -2.50
CA GLU A 39 -2.18 -9.02 -1.41
C GLU A 39 -1.05 -8.20 -0.77
N GLY A 40 -0.31 -7.47 -1.60
CA GLY A 40 0.81 -6.64 -1.23
C GLY A 40 0.65 -5.22 -1.76
N ARG A 41 1.36 -4.29 -1.16
CA ARG A 41 1.44 -2.89 -1.58
C ARG A 41 2.86 -2.63 -2.05
N ILE A 42 3.04 -2.12 -3.27
CA ILE A 42 4.34 -1.81 -3.86
C ILE A 42 4.54 -0.31 -4.04
N CYS A 43 5.75 0.16 -3.75
CA CYS A 43 6.16 1.53 -4.03
C CYS A 43 6.74 1.60 -5.45
N GLY A 44 6.03 2.23 -6.38
CA GLY A 44 6.49 2.40 -7.77
C GLY A 44 7.80 3.19 -7.95
N ARG A 45 8.33 3.83 -6.90
CA ARG A 45 9.61 4.58 -6.96
C ARG A 45 10.83 3.74 -6.59
N CYS A 46 10.73 2.89 -5.57
CA CYS A 46 11.89 2.14 -5.04
C CYS A 46 11.68 0.62 -5.05
N GLY A 47 10.50 0.15 -5.45
CA GLY A 47 10.15 -1.27 -5.42
C GLY A 47 9.97 -1.84 -4.01
N HIS A 48 9.86 -1.01 -2.98
CA HIS A 48 9.52 -1.49 -1.63
C HIS A 48 8.15 -2.18 -1.69
N LEU A 49 8.06 -3.40 -1.17
CA LEU A 49 6.85 -4.21 -1.13
C LEU A 49 6.50 -4.44 0.34
N ALA A 50 5.27 -4.14 0.71
CA ALA A 50 4.73 -4.34 2.05
C ALA A 50 3.55 -5.30 1.95
N MET A 51 3.60 -6.42 2.65
CA MET A 51 2.51 -7.40 2.69
C MET A 51 1.94 -7.47 4.10
N PRO A 52 0.90 -6.67 4.42
CA PRO A 52 0.30 -6.67 5.75
C PRO A 52 -0.34 -8.03 6.11
N SER A 53 -0.78 -8.79 5.10
CA SER A 53 -1.34 -10.14 5.28
C SER A 53 -0.27 -11.20 5.54
N ASN A 54 1.02 -10.92 5.30
CA ASN A 54 2.11 -11.87 5.51
C ASN A 54 3.25 -11.25 6.33
N PRO A 55 3.27 -11.43 7.66
CA PRO A 55 4.30 -10.85 8.52
C PRO A 55 5.69 -11.49 8.33
N LEU A 56 5.76 -12.68 7.73
CA LEU A 56 7.02 -13.34 7.38
C LEU A 56 7.59 -12.81 6.06
N PHE A 57 6.84 -11.97 5.34
CA PHE A 57 7.32 -11.40 4.10
C PHE A 57 8.38 -10.36 4.37
N GLU A 58 9.55 -10.59 3.80
CA GLU A 58 10.64 -9.63 3.80
C GLU A 58 10.83 -9.00 2.42
N CYS A 59 10.74 -7.67 2.37
CA CYS A 59 11.04 -6.94 1.15
C CYS A 59 12.51 -7.14 0.72
N ARG A 60 12.71 -7.39 -0.58
CA ARG A 60 14.03 -7.57 -1.22
C ARG A 60 14.49 -6.36 -2.04
N CYS A 61 13.86 -5.19 -1.89
CA CYS A 61 14.34 -4.00 -2.60
C CYS A 61 15.75 -3.62 -2.12
N ALA A 62 16.53 -2.94 -2.97
CA ALA A 62 17.91 -2.56 -2.67
C ALA A 62 18.06 -1.82 -1.32
N LYS A 63 17.06 -1.00 -0.98
CA LYS A 63 17.04 -0.23 0.27
C LYS A 63 16.82 -1.11 1.50
N CYS A 64 15.93 -2.11 1.43
CA CYS A 64 15.74 -3.07 2.52
C CYS A 64 16.93 -4.03 2.63
N ALA A 65 17.50 -4.47 1.50
CA ALA A 65 18.68 -5.33 1.50
C ALA A 65 19.89 -4.66 2.19
N GLY A 66 20.09 -3.36 1.96
CA GLY A 66 21.15 -2.59 2.63
C GLY A 66 20.95 -2.40 4.14
N LEU A 67 19.76 -2.63 4.69
CA LEU A 67 19.48 -2.53 6.13
C LEU A 67 19.64 -3.87 6.86
N LYS A 68 19.74 -5.00 6.13
CA LYS A 68 19.92 -6.34 6.73
C LYS A 68 21.38 -6.67 7.03
N VAL A 69 22.31 -5.76 6.73
CA VAL A 69 23.74 -5.96 6.94
C VAL A 69 24.08 -5.48 8.35
N PHE A 70 23.98 -6.38 9.32
CA PHE A 70 24.50 -6.21 10.69
C PHE A 70 25.18 -7.51 11.13
#